data_AF-A0A3M4AE82-F1
#
_entry.id   AF-A0A3M4AE82-F1
#
_cell.length_a   1.000
_cell.length_b   1.000
_cell.length_c   1.000
_cell.angle_alpha   90.00
_cell.angle_beta   90.00
_cell.angle_gamma   90.00
#
_symmetry.space_group_name_H-M   'P 1'
#
loop_
_entity.id
_entity.type
_entity.pdbx_description
1 polymer ?
#
loop_
_entity_poly.entity_id
_entity_poly.type
_entity_poly.pdbx_seq_one_letter_code
_entity_poly.pdbx_strand_id
1 'polypeptide(L)'
;MHEQPLQRFFKSLRERPVFAWERFQMRDVLVIDHPLCQAVFSRQGAQLLHFQPRGQKPWLWCAAKWPQVGAIRGGVPVCWPWYGRHPSENAWPSHGWARLIDWKLLDSSTDDDGVRLHWQLQLCDWQVDLHAHLGDTLELRLSTEHQDELPCQLSHALHAYWRIGHVDEIALSGLDGAQGYDQLNRQVCQQEGELRVEGGCQRVFHHEGELQLKDHAWQRELCIDTGDSADTVVWHPGSRPLLGVSFNEASGFVCVESAMAGASLAPGERAHLSLQARAGV
;
A
#
# COMPACT_ATOMS: atom_id res chain seq x y z
N MET A 1 -23.32 0.99 2.66
CA MET A 1 -21.89 0.64 2.83
C MET A 1 -21.55 -0.43 1.80
N HIS A 2 -20.74 -0.12 0.79
CA HIS A 2 -20.38 -1.10 -0.23
C HIS A 2 -19.45 -2.15 0.37
N GLU A 3 -19.82 -3.43 0.25
CA GLU A 3 -18.99 -4.56 0.68
C GLU A 3 -17.69 -4.59 -0.14
N GLN A 4 -16.57 -5.00 0.47
CA GLN A 4 -15.31 -5.01 -0.26
C GLN A 4 -15.35 -6.11 -1.34
N PRO A 5 -14.96 -5.82 -2.60
CA PRO A 5 -15.11 -6.76 -3.71
C PRO A 5 -14.43 -8.12 -3.48
N LEU A 6 -13.33 -8.13 -2.72
CA LEU A 6 -12.52 -9.31 -2.46
C LEU A 6 -13.03 -10.17 -1.30
N GLN A 7 -13.95 -9.66 -0.45
CA GLN A 7 -14.57 -10.46 0.61
C GLN A 7 -15.36 -11.66 0.08
N ARG A 8 -15.71 -11.65 -1.22
CA ARG A 8 -16.38 -12.75 -1.91
C ARG A 8 -15.65 -14.09 -1.81
N PHE A 9 -14.31 -14.08 -1.69
CA PHE A 9 -13.53 -15.31 -1.60
C PHE A 9 -13.70 -16.04 -0.28
N PHE A 10 -14.20 -15.35 0.75
CA PHE A 10 -14.30 -15.84 2.13
C PHE A 10 -15.73 -16.14 2.57
N LYS A 11 -16.70 -16.06 1.65
CA LYS A 11 -18.12 -16.38 1.94
C LYS A 11 -18.45 -17.87 1.84
N SER A 12 -17.58 -18.65 1.20
CA SER A 12 -17.79 -20.09 1.01
C SER A 12 -17.54 -20.84 2.32
N LEU A 13 -18.46 -21.74 2.69
CA LEU A 13 -18.31 -22.66 3.83
C LEU A 13 -17.43 -23.89 3.51
N ARG A 14 -16.93 -24.02 2.29
CA ARG A 14 -16.04 -25.12 1.91
C ARG A 14 -14.67 -24.93 2.56
N GLU A 15 -14.15 -26.00 3.15
CA GLU A 15 -12.75 -26.06 3.57
C GLU A 15 -11.84 -25.73 2.38
N ARG A 16 -10.86 -24.88 2.63
CA ARG A 16 -9.88 -24.42 1.66
C ARG A 16 -8.48 -24.55 2.25
N PRO A 17 -7.45 -24.83 1.44
CA PRO A 17 -6.09 -24.67 1.90
C PRO A 17 -5.85 -23.20 2.27
N VAL A 18 -4.92 -22.96 3.21
CA VAL A 18 -4.56 -21.60 3.63
C VAL A 18 -4.18 -20.74 2.43
N PHE A 19 -3.50 -21.32 1.44
CA PHE A 19 -3.11 -20.67 0.20
C PHE A 19 -3.87 -21.26 -0.99
N ALA A 20 -4.61 -20.42 -1.72
CA ALA A 20 -5.34 -20.82 -2.91
C ALA A 20 -5.17 -19.80 -4.04
N TRP A 21 -4.71 -20.27 -5.21
CA TRP A 21 -4.70 -19.45 -6.42
C TRP A 21 -6.08 -19.43 -7.06
N GLU A 22 -6.57 -18.23 -7.36
CA GLU A 22 -7.84 -17.96 -8.00
C GLU A 22 -7.66 -16.98 -9.16
N ARG A 23 -8.67 -16.88 -10.02
CA ARG A 23 -8.67 -15.88 -11.10
C ARG A 23 -9.79 -14.88 -10.89
N PHE A 24 -9.46 -13.59 -10.91
CA PHE A 24 -10.42 -12.51 -10.68
C PHE A 24 -10.13 -11.31 -11.55
N GLN A 25 -11.14 -10.84 -12.29
CA GLN A 25 -11.02 -9.73 -13.25
C GLN A 25 -9.78 -9.85 -14.16
N MET A 26 -9.52 -11.06 -14.67
CA MET A 26 -8.38 -11.38 -15.54
C MET A 26 -7.00 -11.26 -14.86
N ARG A 27 -6.93 -11.37 -13.54
CA ARG A 27 -5.70 -11.45 -12.75
C ARG A 27 -5.64 -12.76 -11.99
N ASP A 28 -4.45 -13.30 -11.83
CA ASP A 28 -4.19 -14.39 -10.91
C ASP A 28 -3.99 -13.80 -9.51
N VAL A 29 -4.79 -14.26 -8.56
CA VAL A 29 -4.77 -13.77 -7.18
C VAL A 29 -4.54 -14.93 -6.22
N LEU A 30 -3.65 -14.72 -5.24
CA LEU A 30 -3.44 -15.64 -4.14
C LEU A 30 -4.37 -15.26 -3.00
N VAL A 31 -5.37 -16.10 -2.76
CA VAL A 31 -6.30 -15.99 -1.63
C VAL A 31 -5.69 -16.69 -0.43
N ILE A 32 -5.72 -16.00 0.72
CA ILE A 32 -5.16 -16.46 1.98
C ILE A 32 -6.26 -16.45 3.04
N ASP A 33 -6.60 -17.62 3.57
CA ASP A 33 -7.58 -17.79 4.65
C ASP A 33 -6.92 -18.51 5.83
N HIS A 34 -6.54 -17.73 6.84
CA HIS A 34 -5.81 -18.17 8.02
C HIS A 34 -6.66 -17.90 9.28
N PRO A 35 -6.55 -18.69 10.36
CA PRO A 35 -7.27 -18.42 11.61
C PRO A 35 -7.13 -16.99 12.15
N LEU A 36 -5.97 -16.35 11.94
CA LEU A 36 -5.71 -14.96 12.37
C LEU A 36 -6.11 -13.90 11.35
N CYS A 37 -6.19 -14.20 10.06
CA CYS A 37 -6.43 -13.18 9.04
C CYS A 37 -6.93 -13.73 7.70
N GLN A 38 -7.53 -12.83 6.93
CA GLN A 38 -7.85 -13.02 5.53
C GLN A 38 -7.05 -12.03 4.69
N ALA A 39 -6.44 -12.50 3.61
CA ALA A 39 -5.68 -11.65 2.71
C ALA A 39 -5.81 -12.08 1.25
N VAL A 40 -5.59 -11.15 0.33
CA VAL A 40 -5.54 -11.44 -1.10
C VAL A 40 -4.38 -10.68 -1.73
N PHE A 41 -3.46 -11.39 -2.38
CA PHE A 41 -2.43 -10.81 -3.23
C PHE A 41 -2.80 -10.96 -4.70
N SER A 42 -2.44 -9.98 -5.52
CA SER A 42 -2.34 -10.15 -6.97
C SER A 42 -0.91 -10.57 -7.33
N ARG A 43 -0.76 -11.56 -8.22
CA ARG A 43 0.55 -11.90 -8.80
C ARG A 43 1.15 -10.68 -9.51
N GLN A 44 0.31 -9.93 -10.24
CA GLN A 44 0.70 -8.64 -10.79
C GLN A 44 1.03 -7.69 -9.65
N GLY A 45 2.28 -7.23 -9.62
CA GLY A 45 2.79 -6.26 -8.67
C GLY A 45 3.11 -6.78 -7.28
N ALA A 46 3.01 -8.10 -7.04
CA ALA A 46 2.96 -8.66 -5.69
C ALA A 46 2.02 -7.84 -4.78
N GLN A 47 0.92 -7.36 -5.34
CA GLN A 47 0.14 -6.29 -4.74
C GLN A 47 -0.80 -6.88 -3.68
N LEU A 48 -0.61 -6.53 -2.41
CA LEU A 48 -1.55 -6.87 -1.36
C LEU A 48 -2.85 -6.08 -1.57
N LEU A 49 -3.92 -6.74 -1.98
CA LEU A 49 -5.19 -6.12 -2.36
C LEU A 49 -6.23 -6.08 -1.23
N HIS A 50 -6.15 -7.05 -0.33
CA HIS A 50 -7.06 -7.19 0.81
C HIS A 50 -6.26 -7.69 2.00
N PHE A 51 -6.55 -7.11 3.16
CA PHE A 51 -6.11 -7.64 4.44
C PHE A 51 -7.19 -7.34 5.48
N GLN A 52 -7.54 -8.36 6.26
CA GLN A 52 -8.52 -8.31 7.33
C GLN A 52 -8.09 -9.26 8.44
N PRO A 53 -7.57 -8.76 9.57
CA PRO A 53 -7.41 -9.58 10.76
C PRO A 53 -8.75 -10.15 11.24
N ARG A 54 -8.70 -11.30 11.90
CA ARG A 54 -9.88 -12.01 12.40
C ARG A 54 -10.67 -11.12 13.36
N GLY A 55 -11.98 -11.08 13.18
CA GLY A 55 -12.88 -10.28 14.02
C GLY A 55 -12.86 -8.77 13.74
N GLN A 56 -12.02 -8.30 12.82
CA GLN A 56 -11.93 -6.89 12.46
C GLN A 56 -12.61 -6.57 11.13
N LYS A 57 -12.89 -5.28 10.88
CA LYS A 57 -13.25 -4.78 9.54
C LYS A 57 -12.01 -4.83 8.64
N PRO A 58 -12.15 -4.98 7.31
CA PRO A 58 -11.00 -4.91 6.41
C PRO A 58 -10.19 -3.63 6.56
N TRP A 59 -8.87 -3.76 6.52
CA TRP A 59 -7.96 -2.63 6.66
C TRP A 59 -7.68 -1.94 5.34
N LEU A 60 -7.59 -2.72 4.25
CA LEU A 60 -7.24 -2.18 2.93
C LEU A 60 -8.47 -1.99 2.04
N TRP A 61 -8.50 -0.86 1.33
CA TRP A 61 -9.49 -0.54 0.32
C TRP A 61 -9.01 -1.03 -1.05
N CYS A 62 -9.91 -1.56 -1.88
CA CYS A 62 -9.59 -1.90 -3.26
C CYS A 62 -10.78 -1.58 -4.16
N ALA A 63 -10.51 -0.99 -5.33
CA ALA A 63 -11.54 -0.62 -6.30
C ALA A 63 -12.35 -1.84 -6.73
N ALA A 64 -13.65 -1.68 -6.92
CA ALA A 64 -14.52 -2.78 -7.35
C ALA A 64 -14.23 -3.25 -8.79
N LYS A 65 -13.80 -2.32 -9.66
CA LYS A 65 -13.52 -2.57 -11.07
C LYS A 65 -12.06 -2.31 -11.39
N TRP A 66 -11.40 -3.28 -12.01
CA TRP A 66 -10.00 -3.18 -12.41
C TRP A 66 -9.89 -2.99 -13.92
N PRO A 67 -8.88 -2.25 -14.40
CA PRO A 67 -8.64 -2.16 -15.83
C PRO A 67 -8.16 -3.52 -16.36
N GLN A 68 -8.56 -3.88 -17.58
CA GLN A 68 -8.09 -5.13 -18.22
C GLN A 68 -6.57 -5.14 -18.38
N VAL A 69 -5.97 -3.98 -18.66
CA VAL A 69 -4.53 -3.75 -18.75
C VAL A 69 -4.16 -2.54 -17.90
N GLY A 70 -3.09 -2.64 -17.11
CA GLY A 70 -2.61 -1.56 -16.26
C GLY A 70 -2.68 -1.87 -14.76
N ALA A 71 -2.42 -0.84 -13.95
CA ALA A 71 -2.32 -0.96 -12.50
C ALA A 71 -3.68 -1.20 -11.83
N ILE A 72 -3.69 -2.09 -10.84
CA ILE A 72 -4.83 -2.29 -9.95
C ILE A 72 -4.87 -1.13 -8.94
N ARG A 73 -6.05 -0.54 -8.74
CA ARG A 73 -6.21 0.58 -7.81
C ARG A 73 -6.67 0.10 -6.44
N GLY A 74 -5.93 0.48 -5.41
CA GLY A 74 -6.15 0.07 -4.02
C GLY A 74 -5.20 -1.02 -3.55
N GLY A 75 -5.38 -1.50 -2.33
CA GLY A 75 -4.42 -2.36 -1.67
C GLY A 75 -3.13 -1.59 -1.35
N VAL A 76 -1.99 -2.23 -1.55
CA VAL A 76 -0.65 -1.63 -1.43
C VAL A 76 0.12 -1.82 -2.74
N PRO A 77 -0.05 -0.96 -3.75
CA PRO A 77 0.78 -0.97 -4.95
C PRO A 77 2.25 -0.67 -4.61
N VAL A 78 3.16 -1.45 -5.21
CA VAL A 78 4.60 -1.17 -5.19
C VAL A 78 4.93 -0.19 -6.32
N CYS A 79 5.30 1.03 -5.96
CA CYS A 79 5.72 2.08 -6.89
C CYS A 79 7.24 1.99 -7.03
N TRP A 80 7.76 1.57 -8.18
CA TRP A 80 9.19 1.28 -8.35
C TRP A 80 9.53 1.09 -9.85
N PRO A 81 10.69 1.56 -10.37
CA PRO A 81 11.82 2.20 -9.66
C PRO A 81 11.72 3.73 -9.62
N TRP A 82 10.56 4.30 -9.96
CA TRP A 82 10.27 5.70 -9.67
C TRP A 82 8.90 5.88 -9.02
N TYR A 83 8.81 6.88 -8.14
CA TYR A 83 7.58 7.33 -7.53
C TYR A 83 7.05 8.58 -8.24
N GLY A 84 5.75 8.62 -8.56
CA GLY A 84 5.17 9.72 -9.32
C GLY A 84 5.49 9.64 -10.82
N ARG A 85 5.71 10.78 -11.48
CA ARG A 85 6.07 10.80 -12.91
C ARG A 85 7.54 10.42 -13.09
N HIS A 86 7.86 9.75 -14.20
CA HIS A 86 9.26 9.51 -14.54
C HIS A 86 9.99 10.86 -14.74
N PRO A 87 11.23 11.03 -14.25
CA PRO A 87 11.93 12.32 -14.26
C PRO A 87 12.24 12.86 -15.66
N SER A 88 12.53 12.01 -16.65
CA SER A 88 12.83 12.42 -18.04
C SER A 88 11.82 11.92 -19.08
N GLU A 89 11.45 10.64 -19.02
CA GLU A 89 10.55 9.97 -19.97
C GLU A 89 9.04 10.19 -19.70
N ASN A 90 8.46 11.26 -20.26
CA ASN A 90 7.04 11.58 -20.07
C ASN A 90 6.04 10.52 -20.58
N ALA A 91 6.45 9.65 -21.52
CA ALA A 91 5.61 8.58 -22.06
C ALA A 91 5.54 7.34 -21.17
N TRP A 92 6.42 7.24 -20.16
CA TRP A 92 6.46 6.11 -19.25
C TRP A 92 5.36 6.22 -18.19
N PRO A 93 4.89 5.09 -17.65
CA PRO A 93 3.81 5.11 -16.67
C PRO A 93 4.25 5.85 -15.42
N SER A 94 3.29 6.50 -14.75
CA SER A 94 3.54 6.97 -13.41
C SER A 94 3.71 5.79 -12.44
N HIS A 95 4.54 5.98 -11.43
CA HIS A 95 4.86 5.05 -10.35
C HIS A 95 5.57 3.76 -10.80
N GLY A 96 6.35 3.84 -11.87
CA GLY A 96 7.20 2.74 -12.27
C GLY A 96 6.48 1.54 -12.87
N TRP A 97 7.24 0.45 -12.96
CA TRP A 97 6.87 -0.80 -13.63
C TRP A 97 6.40 -1.87 -12.66
N ALA A 98 6.88 -1.88 -11.42
CA ALA A 98 6.67 -2.98 -10.47
C ALA A 98 5.21 -3.42 -10.37
N ARG A 99 4.27 -2.48 -10.17
CA ARG A 99 2.82 -2.73 -10.08
C ARG A 99 2.15 -3.20 -11.39
N LEU A 100 2.86 -3.22 -12.50
CA LEU A 100 2.32 -3.53 -13.83
C LEU A 100 2.68 -4.94 -14.32
N ILE A 101 3.63 -5.60 -13.66
CA ILE A 101 4.22 -6.86 -14.09
C ILE A 101 4.03 -7.94 -13.03
N ASP A 102 4.04 -9.21 -13.45
CA ASP A 102 3.90 -10.34 -12.53
C ASP A 102 5.18 -10.60 -11.76
N TRP A 103 5.04 -10.82 -10.46
CA TRP A 103 6.12 -11.20 -9.56
C TRP A 103 6.11 -12.71 -9.33
N LYS A 104 7.28 -13.27 -8.98
CA LYS A 104 7.39 -14.67 -8.59
C LYS A 104 7.20 -14.79 -7.08
N LEU A 105 6.31 -15.68 -6.65
CA LEU A 105 6.25 -16.13 -5.25
C LEU A 105 7.35 -17.17 -5.04
N LEU A 106 8.37 -16.83 -4.24
CA LEU A 106 9.49 -17.72 -3.94
C LEU A 106 9.20 -18.62 -2.75
N ASP A 107 8.57 -18.07 -1.70
CA ASP A 107 8.20 -18.81 -0.51
C ASP A 107 6.82 -18.38 0.02
N SER A 108 6.10 -19.34 0.59
CA SER A 108 4.87 -19.12 1.32
C SER A 108 4.77 -20.12 2.47
N SER A 109 4.69 -19.60 3.69
CA SER A 109 4.63 -20.40 4.90
C SER A 109 3.62 -19.82 5.89
N THR A 110 3.17 -20.66 6.82
CA THR A 110 2.20 -20.28 7.84
C THR A 110 2.48 -21.06 9.12
N ASP A 111 2.22 -20.41 10.24
CA ASP A 111 2.31 -20.96 11.58
C ASP A 111 1.30 -20.25 12.49
N ASP A 112 1.37 -20.48 13.79
CA ASP A 112 0.42 -19.94 14.76
C ASP A 112 0.44 -18.41 14.83
N ASP A 113 1.52 -17.74 14.39
CA ASP A 113 1.65 -16.28 14.39
C ASP A 113 1.08 -15.63 13.11
N GLY A 114 0.80 -16.42 12.07
CA GLY A 114 0.21 -15.92 10.84
C GLY A 114 0.80 -16.53 9.57
N VAL A 115 0.94 -15.68 8.56
CA VAL A 115 1.33 -16.02 7.20
C VAL A 115 2.54 -15.21 6.78
N ARG A 116 3.55 -15.87 6.23
CA ARG A 116 4.77 -15.26 5.69
C ARG A 116 4.86 -15.53 4.19
N LEU A 117 5.19 -14.49 3.41
CA LEU A 117 5.34 -14.58 1.96
C LEU A 117 6.63 -13.89 1.53
N HIS A 118 7.28 -14.45 0.51
CA HIS A 118 8.41 -13.82 -0.16
C HIS A 118 8.13 -13.74 -1.66
N TRP A 119 7.89 -12.52 -2.14
CA TRP A 119 7.76 -12.22 -3.56
C TRP A 119 9.04 -11.62 -4.09
N GLN A 120 9.38 -11.93 -5.34
CA GLN A 120 10.51 -11.35 -6.02
C GLN A 120 10.17 -10.90 -7.44
N LEU A 121 10.73 -9.77 -7.82
CA LEU A 121 10.81 -9.28 -9.18
C LEU A 121 12.28 -9.13 -9.57
N GLN A 122 12.67 -9.76 -10.67
CA GLN A 122 13.91 -9.46 -11.37
C GLN A 122 13.58 -8.67 -12.64
N LEU A 123 14.16 -7.48 -12.79
CA LEU A 123 13.96 -6.65 -13.99
C LEU A 123 15.27 -5.95 -14.37
N CYS A 124 15.86 -6.35 -15.51
CA CYS A 124 17.21 -5.94 -15.89
C CYS A 124 18.20 -6.22 -14.73
N ASP A 125 19.03 -5.23 -14.37
CA ASP A 125 20.04 -5.30 -13.31
C ASP A 125 19.46 -4.98 -11.92
N TRP A 126 18.16 -5.17 -11.74
CA TRP A 126 17.48 -4.93 -10.48
C TRP A 126 16.81 -6.19 -9.95
N GLN A 127 17.00 -6.39 -8.65
CA GLN A 127 16.22 -7.34 -7.88
C GLN A 127 15.41 -6.57 -6.84
N VAL A 128 14.13 -6.91 -6.76
CA VAL A 128 13.21 -6.35 -5.77
C VAL A 128 12.54 -7.50 -5.04
N ASP A 129 12.66 -7.51 -3.73
CA ASP A 129 12.03 -8.50 -2.86
C ASP A 129 10.99 -7.81 -1.98
N LEU A 130 9.80 -8.42 -1.91
CA LEU A 130 8.74 -8.01 -1.01
C LEU A 130 8.46 -9.16 -0.03
N HIS A 131 8.79 -8.92 1.23
CA HIS A 131 8.43 -9.81 2.33
C HIS A 131 7.14 -9.30 2.97
N ALA A 132 6.20 -10.21 3.19
CA ALA A 132 4.97 -9.92 3.90
C ALA A 132 4.84 -10.84 5.12
N HIS A 133 4.42 -10.27 6.25
CA HIS A 133 4.04 -11.00 7.44
C HIS A 133 2.65 -10.52 7.88
N LEU A 134 1.68 -11.44 7.88
CA LEU A 134 0.26 -11.14 8.00
C LEU A 134 -0.36 -11.99 9.11
N GLY A 135 -0.93 -11.35 10.12
CA GLY A 135 -1.59 -12.00 11.25
C GLY A 135 -2.64 -11.08 11.87
N ASP A 136 -2.54 -10.81 13.17
CA ASP A 136 -3.26 -9.73 13.84
C ASP A 136 -2.76 -8.33 13.42
N THR A 137 -1.54 -8.29 12.88
CA THR A 137 -0.83 -7.15 12.33
C THR A 137 -0.55 -7.34 10.84
N LEU A 138 -0.27 -6.23 10.15
CA LEU A 138 0.20 -6.20 8.77
C LEU A 138 1.64 -5.70 8.78
N GLU A 139 2.54 -6.43 8.14
CA GLU A 139 3.89 -5.98 7.89
C GLU A 139 4.29 -6.28 6.45
N LEU A 140 4.80 -5.26 5.77
CA LEU A 140 5.42 -5.34 4.45
C LEU A 140 6.82 -4.74 4.53
N ARG A 141 7.81 -5.46 3.99
CA ARG A 141 9.18 -4.99 3.83
C ARG A 141 9.60 -5.15 2.39
N LEU A 142 9.95 -4.04 1.75
CA LEU A 142 10.48 -3.99 0.39
C LEU A 142 11.98 -3.80 0.46
N SER A 143 12.75 -4.62 -0.24
CA SER A 143 14.18 -4.39 -0.48
C SER A 143 14.45 -4.32 -1.97
N THR A 144 15.28 -3.35 -2.36
CA THR A 144 15.74 -3.17 -3.73
C THR A 144 17.25 -3.26 -3.74
N GLU A 145 17.79 -4.04 -4.66
CA GLU A 145 19.22 -4.13 -4.95
C GLU A 145 19.47 -3.80 -6.42
N HIS A 146 20.42 -2.90 -6.67
CA HIS A 146 20.95 -2.65 -8.00
C HIS A 146 22.24 -3.45 -8.20
N GLN A 147 22.22 -4.34 -9.18
CA GLN A 147 23.26 -5.34 -9.46
C GLN A 147 24.21 -4.92 -10.58
N ASP A 148 24.10 -3.68 -11.08
CA ASP A 148 25.01 -3.12 -12.08
C ASP A 148 26.27 -2.51 -11.43
N GLU A 149 27.26 -2.15 -12.25
CA GLU A 149 28.54 -1.56 -11.84
C GLU A 149 28.47 -0.02 -11.69
N LEU A 150 27.36 0.61 -12.08
CA LEU A 150 27.18 2.06 -12.00
C LEU A 150 26.10 2.45 -10.97
N PRO A 151 26.23 3.62 -10.32
CA PRO A 151 25.17 4.13 -9.47
C PRO A 151 23.90 4.43 -10.24
N CYS A 152 22.76 4.26 -9.60
CA CYS A 152 21.45 4.48 -10.18
C CYS A 152 20.58 5.38 -9.30
N GLN A 153 19.58 6.01 -9.92
CA GLN A 153 18.59 6.81 -9.20
C GLN A 153 17.35 5.97 -8.94
N LEU A 154 16.95 5.87 -7.69
CA LEU A 154 15.76 5.16 -7.24
C LEU A 154 14.80 6.11 -6.55
N SER A 155 13.52 5.98 -6.87
CA SER A 155 12.47 6.35 -5.92
C SER A 155 11.43 5.24 -5.87
N HIS A 156 10.95 4.95 -4.68
CA HIS A 156 10.01 3.87 -4.49
C HIS A 156 9.01 4.17 -3.37
N ALA A 157 7.88 3.48 -3.40
CA ALA A 157 6.87 3.62 -2.35
C ALA A 157 6.01 2.35 -2.19
N LEU A 158 5.56 2.12 -0.96
CA LEU A 158 4.45 1.24 -0.61
C LEU A 158 3.18 2.11 -0.48
N HIS A 159 2.40 2.18 -1.56
CA HIS A 159 1.31 3.14 -1.71
C HIS A 159 -0.01 2.64 -1.08
N ALA A 160 -0.07 2.47 0.24
CA ALA A 160 -1.22 1.82 0.88
C ALA A 160 -2.50 2.67 0.85
N TYR A 161 -3.60 2.03 0.41
CA TYR A 161 -4.97 2.55 0.44
C TYR A 161 -5.70 1.97 1.66
N TRP A 162 -5.80 2.76 2.72
CA TRP A 162 -6.48 2.37 3.95
C TRP A 162 -7.98 2.57 3.78
N ARG A 163 -8.75 1.52 4.08
CA ARG A 163 -10.20 1.55 4.03
C ARG A 163 -10.74 2.30 5.23
N ILE A 164 -11.72 3.14 5.01
CA ILE A 164 -12.35 3.95 6.07
C ILE A 164 -13.85 4.01 5.86
N GLY A 165 -14.60 4.43 6.88
CA GLY A 165 -16.03 4.67 6.76
C GLY A 165 -16.36 5.84 5.83
N HIS A 166 -15.73 6.99 6.07
CA HIS A 166 -15.83 8.18 5.22
C HIS A 166 -14.63 9.10 5.44
N VAL A 167 -14.08 9.70 4.38
CA VAL A 167 -12.90 10.59 4.45
C VAL A 167 -13.12 11.84 5.33
N ASP A 168 -14.33 12.39 5.35
CA ASP A 168 -14.66 13.54 6.21
C ASP A 168 -14.76 13.16 7.70
N GLU A 169 -14.80 11.87 8.02
CA GLU A 169 -14.98 11.33 9.38
C GLU A 169 -13.70 10.67 9.92
N ILE A 170 -12.54 10.98 9.32
CA ILE A 170 -11.25 10.53 9.80
C ILE A 170 -10.38 11.67 10.34
N ALA A 171 -9.47 11.32 11.23
CA ALA A 171 -8.39 12.17 11.69
C ALA A 171 -7.10 11.34 11.78
N LEU A 172 -5.98 11.94 11.37
CA LEU A 172 -4.65 11.33 11.46
C LEU A 172 -3.85 12.04 12.57
N SER A 173 -3.52 11.35 13.65
CA SER A 173 -2.62 11.86 14.70
C SER A 173 -1.23 11.25 14.61
N GLY A 174 -0.25 11.85 15.30
CA GLY A 174 1.18 11.48 15.20
C GLY A 174 2.01 12.50 14.42
N LEU A 175 1.37 13.24 13.50
CA LEU A 175 2.03 14.25 12.67
C LEU A 175 2.13 15.64 13.32
N ASP A 176 1.70 15.83 14.57
CA ASP A 176 1.73 17.16 15.21
C ASP A 176 3.16 17.72 15.29
N GLY A 177 3.35 18.92 14.77
CA GLY A 177 4.66 19.57 14.65
C GLY A 177 5.53 19.05 13.50
N ALA A 178 5.13 18.00 12.78
CA ALA A 178 5.91 17.44 11.67
C ALA A 178 6.05 18.44 10.51
N GLN A 179 7.26 18.56 9.99
CA GLN A 179 7.56 19.36 8.81
C GLN A 179 7.26 18.56 7.55
N GLY A 180 6.78 19.24 6.51
CA GLY A 180 6.41 18.60 5.27
C GLY A 180 6.25 19.54 4.10
N TYR A 181 5.74 19.00 3.01
CA TYR A 181 5.48 19.73 1.78
C TYR A 181 4.09 19.40 1.24
N ASP A 182 3.27 20.43 1.05
CA ASP A 182 1.97 20.32 0.41
C ASP A 182 2.15 20.41 -1.10
N GLN A 183 2.01 19.29 -1.80
CA GLN A 183 2.22 19.22 -3.25
C GLN A 183 1.09 19.85 -4.06
N LEU A 184 -0.13 19.97 -3.49
CA LEU A 184 -1.24 20.62 -4.17
C LEU A 184 -1.03 22.14 -4.19
N ASN A 185 -0.64 22.70 -3.05
CA ASN A 185 -0.40 24.14 -2.87
C ASN A 185 1.04 24.56 -3.20
N ARG A 186 1.95 23.59 -3.38
CA ARG A 186 3.37 23.77 -3.71
C ARG A 186 4.14 24.61 -2.68
N GLN A 187 3.93 24.30 -1.41
CA GLN A 187 4.54 25.04 -0.31
C GLN A 187 4.99 24.12 0.82
N VAL A 188 6.04 24.53 1.54
CA VAL A 188 6.41 23.91 2.82
C VAL A 188 5.26 24.12 3.80
N CYS A 189 4.99 23.11 4.62
CA CYS A 189 3.99 23.17 5.66
C CYS A 189 4.51 22.51 6.94
N GLN A 190 3.94 22.92 8.07
CA GLN A 190 4.06 22.21 9.34
C GLN A 190 2.66 21.79 9.74
N GLN A 191 2.51 20.55 10.19
CA GLN A 191 1.22 20.05 10.65
C GLN A 191 0.96 20.54 12.08
N GLU A 192 -0.25 21.05 12.32
CA GLU A 192 -0.72 21.49 13.63
C GLU A 192 -1.87 20.58 14.08
N GLY A 193 -1.66 19.86 15.19
CA GLY A 193 -2.62 18.88 15.70
C GLY A 193 -2.92 17.74 14.70
N GLU A 194 -4.12 17.18 14.83
CA GLU A 194 -4.57 16.08 13.95
C GLU A 194 -4.78 16.58 12.51
N LEU A 195 -4.29 15.80 11.55
CA LEU A 195 -4.54 16.05 10.13
C LEU A 195 -5.93 15.51 9.75
N ARG A 196 -6.84 16.43 9.41
CA ARG A 196 -8.14 16.12 8.78
C ARG A 196 -8.03 16.27 7.27
N VAL A 197 -8.58 15.30 6.54
CA VAL A 197 -8.53 15.28 5.07
C VAL A 197 -9.79 15.94 4.52
N GLU A 198 -9.72 17.24 4.29
CA GLU A 198 -10.83 18.02 3.72
C GLU A 198 -10.65 18.17 2.20
N GLY A 199 -11.44 17.41 1.42
CA GLY A 199 -11.34 17.43 -0.03
C GLY A 199 -10.07 16.73 -0.55
N GLY A 200 -9.26 17.44 -1.34
CA GLY A 200 -8.04 16.90 -1.95
C GLY A 200 -6.83 17.07 -1.02
N CYS A 201 -6.03 16.01 -0.87
CA CYS A 201 -4.81 16.03 -0.06
C CYS A 201 -3.66 15.38 -0.81
N GLN A 202 -2.48 15.97 -0.74
CA GLN A 202 -1.22 15.38 -1.19
C GLN A 202 -0.08 16.05 -0.41
N ARG A 203 0.16 15.56 0.82
CA ARG A 203 1.19 16.08 1.71
C ARG A 203 2.25 15.02 1.97
N VAL A 204 3.50 15.45 1.97
CA VAL A 204 4.65 14.61 2.28
C VAL A 204 5.23 15.10 3.60
N PHE A 205 5.41 14.22 4.56
CA PHE A 205 5.99 14.56 5.86
C PHE A 205 7.26 13.75 6.10
N HIS A 206 8.25 14.41 6.67
CA HIS A 206 9.38 13.71 7.29
C HIS A 206 8.98 13.44 8.73
N HIS A 207 8.72 12.18 9.06
CA HIS A 207 8.11 11.77 10.31
C HIS A 207 8.69 10.42 10.76
N GLU A 208 9.13 10.38 12.02
CA GLU A 208 9.53 9.16 12.70
C GLU A 208 8.41 8.72 13.64
N GLY A 209 8.09 7.43 13.64
CA GLY A 209 7.10 6.82 14.54
C GLY A 209 5.75 6.50 13.90
N GLU A 210 4.77 6.17 14.75
CA GLU A 210 3.46 5.67 14.33
C GLU A 210 2.47 6.82 14.09
N LEU A 211 1.80 6.78 12.94
CA LEU A 211 0.61 7.55 12.65
C LEU A 211 -0.63 6.78 13.14
N GLN A 212 -1.57 7.46 13.78
CA GLN A 212 -2.86 6.88 14.19
C GLN A 212 -3.96 7.38 13.26
N LEU A 213 -4.59 6.47 12.52
CA LEU A 213 -5.79 6.72 11.74
C LEU A 213 -7.02 6.45 12.60
N LYS A 214 -7.68 7.52 13.04
CA LYS A 214 -8.95 7.49 13.77
C LYS A 214 -10.10 7.54 12.78
N ASP A 215 -10.93 6.51 12.77
CA ASP A 215 -12.11 6.39 11.91
C ASP A 215 -13.37 6.47 12.77
N HIS A 216 -13.96 7.67 12.87
CA HIS A 216 -15.11 7.92 13.73
C HIS A 216 -16.38 7.23 13.21
N ALA A 217 -16.53 7.13 11.88
CA ALA A 217 -17.65 6.47 11.24
C ALA A 217 -17.70 4.97 11.57
N TRP A 218 -16.54 4.32 11.71
CA TRP A 218 -16.43 2.91 12.06
C TRP A 218 -16.07 2.64 13.51
N GLN A 219 -15.86 3.68 14.31
CA GLN A 219 -15.44 3.59 15.71
C GLN A 219 -14.23 2.67 15.88
N ARG A 220 -13.18 2.90 15.09
CA ARG A 220 -11.93 2.14 15.16
C ARG A 220 -10.73 3.07 15.00
N GLU A 221 -9.58 2.56 15.42
CA GLU A 221 -8.27 3.18 15.20
C GLU A 221 -7.31 2.17 14.57
N LEU A 222 -6.44 2.63 13.68
CA LEU A 222 -5.31 1.87 13.15
C LEU A 222 -4.02 2.63 13.41
N CYS A 223 -3.02 1.97 13.99
CA CYS A 223 -1.66 2.49 14.06
C CYS A 223 -0.93 2.05 12.78
N ILE A 224 -0.30 2.99 12.09
CA ILE A 224 0.38 2.82 10.82
C ILE A 224 1.79 3.36 10.98
N ASP A 225 2.80 2.53 10.72
CA ASP A 225 4.21 2.90 10.74
C ASP A 225 4.76 2.78 9.32
N THR A 226 5.32 3.86 8.79
CA THR A 226 5.93 3.93 7.46
C THR A 226 7.43 3.69 7.46
N GLY A 227 8.02 3.42 8.62
CA GLY A 227 9.45 3.24 8.82
C GLY A 227 10.23 4.56 8.95
N ASP A 228 11.32 4.52 9.69
CA ASP A 228 12.12 5.71 10.06
C ASP A 228 12.87 6.34 8.89
N SER A 229 13.16 5.58 7.83
CA SER A 229 13.96 6.05 6.68
C SER A 229 13.11 6.54 5.50
N ALA A 230 11.79 6.61 5.66
CA ALA A 230 10.85 6.95 4.60
C ALA A 230 10.09 8.24 4.93
N ASP A 231 9.68 8.94 3.89
CA ASP A 231 8.66 9.98 3.99
C ASP A 231 7.28 9.35 4.13
N THR A 232 6.45 9.89 5.02
CA THR A 232 5.03 9.56 5.12
C THR A 232 4.25 10.44 4.13
N VAL A 233 3.62 9.84 3.12
CA VAL A 233 2.75 10.58 2.19
C VAL A 233 1.29 10.35 2.55
N VAL A 234 0.55 11.44 2.77
CA VAL A 234 -0.91 11.42 2.94
C VAL A 234 -1.57 11.93 1.66
N TRP A 235 -2.42 11.09 1.07
CA TRP A 235 -3.09 11.41 -0.19
C TRP A 235 -4.58 11.05 -0.21
N HIS A 236 -5.37 11.95 -0.81
CA HIS A 236 -6.75 11.71 -1.18
C HIS A 236 -7.09 12.54 -2.43
N PRO A 237 -7.82 11.99 -3.42
CA PRO A 237 -8.12 12.69 -4.66
C PRO A 237 -9.05 13.91 -4.51
N GLY A 238 -9.79 13.99 -3.41
CA GLY A 238 -10.90 14.94 -3.26
C GLY A 238 -11.94 14.72 -4.36
N SER A 239 -12.37 15.81 -5.00
CA SER A 239 -13.32 15.76 -6.11
C SER A 239 -12.70 15.35 -7.45
N ARG A 240 -11.37 15.13 -7.51
CA ARG A 240 -10.69 14.73 -8.75
C ARG A 240 -11.14 13.33 -9.16
N PRO A 241 -11.68 13.15 -10.38
CA PRO A 241 -12.15 11.85 -10.82
C PRO A 241 -10.99 10.85 -10.93
N LEU A 242 -11.21 9.64 -10.41
CA LEU A 242 -10.31 8.51 -10.56
C LEU A 242 -10.90 7.51 -11.54
N LEU A 243 -10.11 7.10 -12.54
CA LEU A 243 -10.56 6.13 -13.53
C LEU A 243 -10.99 4.82 -12.84
N GLY A 244 -12.22 4.39 -13.13
CA GLY A 244 -12.80 3.15 -12.61
C GLY A 244 -13.31 3.23 -11.18
N VAL A 245 -13.33 4.41 -10.56
CA VAL A 245 -13.77 4.61 -9.17
C VAL A 245 -14.89 5.64 -9.12
N SER A 246 -16.02 5.25 -8.54
CA SER A 246 -17.13 6.16 -8.28
C SER A 246 -16.80 7.11 -7.12
N PHE A 247 -17.52 8.23 -7.02
CA PHE A 247 -17.36 9.18 -5.90
C PHE A 247 -17.56 8.49 -4.53
N ASN A 248 -18.57 7.62 -4.41
CA ASN A 248 -18.83 6.86 -3.18
C ASN A 248 -17.73 5.86 -2.83
N GLU A 249 -17.02 5.33 -3.83
CA GLU A 249 -15.86 4.48 -3.56
C GLU A 249 -14.65 5.31 -3.13
N ALA A 250 -14.49 6.51 -3.70
CA ALA A 250 -13.39 7.42 -3.39
C ALA A 250 -13.43 7.91 -1.93
N SER A 251 -14.62 8.22 -1.40
CA SER A 251 -14.75 8.65 0.00
C SER A 251 -14.47 7.54 1.03
N GLY A 252 -14.37 6.27 0.60
CA GLY A 252 -14.14 5.12 1.46
C GLY A 252 -12.66 4.75 1.66
N PHE A 253 -11.72 5.62 1.29
CA PHE A 253 -10.30 5.40 1.53
C PHE A 253 -9.52 6.68 1.84
N VAL A 254 -8.37 6.50 2.48
CA VAL A 254 -7.26 7.48 2.52
C VAL A 254 -5.97 6.75 2.21
N CYS A 255 -5.03 7.40 1.53
CA CYS A 255 -3.69 6.84 1.35
C CYS A 255 -2.75 7.38 2.42
N VAL A 256 -2.04 6.47 3.07
CA VAL A 256 -0.88 6.75 3.92
C VAL A 256 0.22 5.82 3.44
N GLU A 257 1.26 6.40 2.85
CA GLU A 257 2.26 5.69 2.07
C GLU A 257 3.63 5.81 2.73
N SER A 258 4.41 4.74 2.70
CA SER A 258 5.86 4.80 2.93
C SER A 258 6.53 5.07 1.59
N ALA A 259 7.21 6.20 1.46
CA ALA A 259 7.85 6.61 0.20
C ALA A 259 9.27 7.08 0.44
N MET A 260 10.17 6.82 -0.49
CA MET A 260 11.50 7.40 -0.52
C MET A 260 11.73 8.05 -1.87
N ALA A 261 12.03 9.34 -1.84
CA ALA A 261 12.30 10.15 -3.02
C ALA A 261 13.80 10.15 -3.36
N GLY A 262 14.12 9.91 -4.64
CA GLY A 262 15.38 10.25 -5.28
C GLY A 262 16.67 9.85 -4.56
N ALA A 263 16.81 8.59 -4.15
CA ALA A 263 18.04 8.05 -3.60
C ALA A 263 19.00 7.62 -4.72
N SER A 264 20.29 7.94 -4.57
CA SER A 264 21.35 7.38 -5.40
C SER A 264 21.84 6.09 -4.75
N LEU A 265 21.67 4.95 -5.41
CA LEU A 265 22.19 3.66 -4.94
C LEU A 265 23.50 3.34 -5.63
N ALA A 266 24.53 3.04 -4.84
CA ALA A 266 25.77 2.48 -5.34
C ALA A 266 25.61 1.00 -5.72
N PRO A 267 26.49 0.45 -6.57
CA PRO A 267 26.55 -0.99 -6.84
C PRO A 267 26.58 -1.85 -5.56
N GLY A 268 25.66 -2.81 -5.46
CA GLY A 268 25.54 -3.71 -4.30
C GLY A 268 24.93 -3.07 -3.05
N GLU A 269 24.59 -1.78 -3.07
CA GLU A 269 23.82 -1.14 -2.02
C GLU A 269 22.35 -1.56 -2.09
N ARG A 270 21.68 -1.58 -0.93
CA ARG A 270 20.27 -1.93 -0.81
C ARG A 270 19.46 -0.78 -0.24
N ALA A 271 18.35 -0.49 -0.89
CA ALA A 271 17.32 0.41 -0.36
C ALA A 271 16.19 -0.41 0.25
N HIS A 272 15.63 0.10 1.35
CA HIS A 272 14.58 -0.57 2.10
C HIS A 272 13.40 0.38 2.34
N LEU A 273 12.19 -0.17 2.28
CA LEU A 273 10.98 0.46 2.80
C LEU A 273 10.22 -0.54 3.66
N SER A 274 9.55 -0.05 4.68
CA SER A 274 8.63 -0.83 5.48
C SER A 274 7.26 -0.15 5.55
N LEU A 275 6.23 -0.97 5.71
CA LEU A 275 4.91 -0.51 6.09
C LEU A 275 4.36 -1.51 7.09
N GLN A 276 4.09 -1.04 8.30
CA GLN A 276 3.50 -1.84 9.35
C GLN A 276 2.17 -1.22 9.78
N ALA A 277 1.24 -2.07 10.19
CA ALA A 277 0.03 -1.60 10.83
C ALA A 277 -0.50 -2.60 11.86
N ARG A 278 -1.18 -2.04 12.87
CA ARG A 278 -1.86 -2.78 13.93
C ARG A 278 -3.16 -2.08 14.30
N ALA A 279 -4.07 -2.79 14.97
CA ALA A 279 -5.22 -2.14 15.58
C ALA A 279 -4.74 -1.15 16.65
N GLY A 280 -5.35 0.03 16.68
CA GLY A 280 -5.22 0.98 17.79
C GLY A 280 -5.97 0.49 19.03
N VAL A 281 -5.65 1.09 20.17
CA VAL A 281 -6.24 0.77 21.48
C VAL A 281 -7.55 1.53 21.69
#